data_AF-A0A1Q3HE34-F1
#
_entry.id   AF-A0A1Q3HE34-F1
#
_cell.length_a   1.000
_cell.length_b   1.000
_cell.length_c   1.000
_cell.angle_alpha   90.00
_cell.angle_beta   90.00
_cell.angle_gamma   90.00
#
_symmetry.space_group_name_H-M   'P 1'
#
loop_
_entity.id
_entity.type
_entity.pdbx_description
1 polymer ?
#
loop_
_entity_poly.entity_id
_entity_poly.type
_entity_poly.pdbx_seq_one_letter_code
_entity_poly.pdbx_strand_id
1 'polypeptide(L)' 'MEASPTLDCPRDASGSLVAGTHGVLYVPAGGKLYAFVVDSRGLDTSAPWPKYQHDSRNTGNPATPITSCP' A
#
# COMPACT_ATOMS: atom_id res chain seq x y z
N MET A 1 -19.74 -4.82 -4.58
CA MET A 1 -18.86 -3.87 -3.86
C MET A 1 -17.47 -4.22 -4.31
N GLU A 2 -16.99 -3.54 -5.34
CA GLU A 2 -15.64 -3.71 -5.87
C GLU A 2 -14.73 -2.82 -5.01
N ALA A 3 -13.78 -3.42 -4.32
CA ALA A 3 -12.79 -2.69 -3.54
C ALA A 3 -11.41 -3.08 -4.07
N SER A 4 -10.56 -2.08 -4.29
CA SER A 4 -9.22 -2.31 -4.82
C SER A 4 -8.37 -3.04 -3.79
N PRO A 5 -7.42 -3.89 -4.23
CA PRO A 5 -6.39 -4.39 -3.34
C PRO A 5 -5.61 -3.25 -2.68
N THR A 6 -5.28 -3.43 -1.39
CA THR A 6 -4.53 -2.45 -0.60
C THR A 6 -3.32 -3.11 0.02
N LEU A 7 -2.14 -2.54 -0.22
CA LEU A 7 -0.89 -2.98 0.38
C LEU A 7 -0.62 -2.19 1.66
N ASP A 8 -0.43 -2.88 2.77
CA ASP A 8 -0.01 -2.31 4.05
C ASP A 8 1.48 -2.58 4.29
N CYS A 9 2.19 -1.51 4.64
CA CYS A 9 3.62 -1.54 4.93
C CYS A 9 3.83 -1.43 6.44
N PRO A 10 4.70 -2.25 7.04
CA PRO A 10 4.96 -2.21 8.48
C PRO A 10 5.51 -0.85 8.91
N ARG A 11 5.00 -0.38 10.04
CA ARG A 11 5.41 0.87 10.67
C ARG A 11 5.86 0.60 12.10
N ASP A 12 6.83 1.37 12.57
CA ASP A 12 7.24 1.34 13.97
C ASP A 12 6.22 2.05 14.87
N ALA A 13 6.50 2.09 16.17
CA ALA A 13 5.64 2.77 17.15
C ALA A 13 5.49 4.29 16.91
N SER A 14 6.37 4.90 16.11
CA SER A 14 6.29 6.31 15.71
C SER A 14 5.46 6.52 14.43
N GLY A 15 5.04 5.45 13.77
CA GLY A 15 4.33 5.49 12.49
C GLY A 15 5.25 5.58 11.26
N SER A 16 6.57 5.54 11.47
CA SER A 16 7.57 5.56 10.41
C SER A 16 7.68 4.19 9.75
N LEU A 17 7.93 4.16 8.44
CA LEU A 17 8.06 2.92 7.67
C LEU A 17 9.28 2.12 8.15
N VAL A 18 9.09 0.81 8.34
CA VAL A 18 10.19 -0.11 8.68
C VAL A 18 10.63 -0.82 7.40
N ALA A 19 11.75 -0.39 6.83
CA ALA A 19 12.34 -1.04 5.67
C ALA A 19 12.77 -2.49 5.99
N GLY A 20 12.65 -3.37 5.01
CA GLY A 20 13.15 -4.75 5.10
C GLY A 20 12.24 -5.75 5.84
N THR A 21 11.05 -5.32 6.28
CA THR A 21 10.05 -6.21 6.89
C THR A 21 8.95 -6.55 5.87
N HIS A 22 8.43 -7.78 5.90
CA HIS A 22 7.33 -8.21 5.02
C HIS A 22 6.10 -7.30 5.13
N GLY A 23 5.44 -7.04 4.00
CA GLY A 23 4.17 -6.31 3.94
C GLY A 23 2.97 -7.26 3.96
N VAL A 24 1.77 -6.69 4.03
CA VAL A 24 0.51 -7.45 3.92
C VAL A 24 -0.35 -6.88 2.79
N LEU A 25 -0.72 -7.72 1.82
CA LEU A 25 -1.67 -7.35 0.77
C LEU A 25 -3.07 -7.82 1.14
N TYR A 26 -3.99 -6.87 1.23
CA TYR A 26 -5.40 -7.12 1.47
C TYR A 26 -6.18 -7.15 0.15
N VAL A 27 -6.88 -8.26 -0.11
CA VAL A 27 -7.69 -8.46 -1.32
C VAL A 27 -9.11 -8.81 -0.92
N PRO A 28 -10.11 -7.94 -1.20
CA PRO A 28 -11.51 -8.29 -1.05
C PRO A 28 -11.99 -9.06 -2.28
N ALA A 29 -12.49 -10.28 -2.08
CA ALA A 29 -13.00 -11.11 -3.18
C ALA A 29 -14.14 -12.02 -2.70
N GLY A 30 -15.24 -12.06 -3.46
CA GLY A 30 -16.37 -12.95 -3.16
C GLY A 30 -16.99 -12.73 -1.78
N GLY A 31 -17.04 -11.49 -1.29
CA GLY A 31 -17.57 -11.15 0.04
C GLY A 31 -16.65 -11.54 1.21
N LYS A 32 -15.40 -11.93 0.94
CA LYS A 32 -14.37 -12.24 1.93
C LYS A 32 -13.20 -11.28 1.81
N LEU A 33 -12.45 -11.12 2.89
CA LEU A 33 -11.19 -10.39 2.93
C LEU A 33 -10.04 -11.39 3.10
N TYR A 34 -9.09 -11.36 2.17
CA TYR A 34 -7.87 -12.18 2.22
C TYR A 34 -6.67 -11.30 2.59
N ALA A 35 -5.76 -11.84 3.39
CA ALA A 35 -4.51 -11.19 3.77
C ALA A 35 -3.34 -12.07 3.34
N PHE A 36 -2.46 -11.55 2.48
CA PHE A 36 -1.27 -12.24 2.00
C PHE A 36 -0.03 -11.58 2.59
N VAL A 37 0.80 -12.35 3.30
CA VAL A 37 2.15 -11.90 3.65
C VAL A 37 2.97 -11.86 2.37
N VAL A 38 3.54 -10.71 2.05
CA VAL A 38 4.29 -10.50 0.82
C VAL A 38 5.69 -9.99 1.13
N ASP A 39 6.65 -10.46 0.34
CA ASP A 39 8.01 -9.90 0.27
C ASP A 39 7.96 -8.57 -0.49
N SER A 40 7.27 -7.59 0.09
CA SER A 40 7.30 -6.23 -0.42
C SER A 40 8.57 -5.56 0.10
N ARG A 41 9.47 -5.16 -0.80
CA ARG A 41 10.58 -4.25 -0.46
C ARG A 41 10.09 -2.81 -0.26
N GLY A 42 8.81 -2.59 0.02
CA GLY A 42 8.11 -1.33 -0.20
C GLY A 42 7.48 -1.27 -1.59
N LEU A 43 6.86 -0.13 -1.88
CA LEU A 43 6.36 0.20 -3.21
C LEU A 43 7.54 0.70 -4.04
N ASP A 44 7.71 0.20 -5.27
CA ASP A 44 8.75 0.68 -6.17
C ASP A 44 8.57 2.18 -6.42
N THR A 45 9.56 2.95 -5.96
CA THR A 45 9.59 4.41 -5.95
C THR A 45 9.78 4.99 -7.35
N SER A 46 10.30 4.16 -8.26
CA SER A 46 10.59 4.45 -9.65
C SER A 46 9.54 3.89 -10.61
N ALA A 47 8.59 3.11 -10.09
CA ALA A 47 7.51 2.59 -10.91
C ALA A 47 6.78 3.79 -11.56
N PRO A 48 6.65 3.82 -12.90
CA PRO A 48 5.81 4.82 -13.54
C PRO A 48 4.43 4.71 -12.90
N TRP A 49 3.74 5.83 -12.73
CA TRP A 49 2.37 5.84 -12.23
C TRP A 49 1.43 5.23 -13.30
N PRO A 50 0.97 3.98 -13.12
CA PRO A 50 -0.43 3.69 -13.38
C PRO A 50 -1.03 2.77 -12.31
N LYS A 51 -1.23 3.27 -11.09
CA LYS A 51 -2.17 2.65 -10.13
C LYS A 51 -3.27 3.64 -9.75
N TYR A 52 -4.37 3.12 -9.23
CA TYR A 52 -5.54 3.90 -8.83
C TYR A 52 -5.21 4.79 -7.62
N GLN A 53 -5.22 6.12 -7.81
CA GLN A 53 -4.88 7.18 -6.83
C GLN A 53 -3.40 7.23 -6.40
N HIS A 54 -2.90 8.44 -6.09
CA HIS A 54 -1.45 8.73 -5.95
C HIS A 54 -0.82 8.33 -4.60
N ASP A 55 -1.58 7.79 -3.66
CA ASP A 55 -1.09 7.40 -2.34
C ASP A 55 -1.23 5.88 -2.11
N SER A 56 -0.42 5.32 -1.22
CA SER A 56 -0.42 3.87 -0.91
C SER A 56 -1.77 3.31 -0.44
N ARG A 57 -2.64 4.14 0.13
CA ARG A 57 -3.97 3.75 0.63
C ARG A 57 -5.06 3.99 -0.42
N ASN A 58 -4.68 4.41 -1.62
CA ASN A 58 -5.57 4.77 -2.72
C ASN A 58 -6.70 5.75 -2.30
N THR A 59 -6.41 6.68 -1.38
CA THR A 59 -7.45 7.57 -0.82
C THR A 59 -7.91 8.65 -1.78
N GLY A 60 -7.04 9.05 -2.73
CA GLY A 60 -7.31 10.19 -3.61
C GLY A 60 -7.33 11.53 -2.87
N ASN A 61 -6.75 11.59 -1.66
CA ASN A 61 -6.71 12.81 -0.87
C ASN A 61 -5.69 13.80 -1.45
N PRO A 62 -6.12 14.95 -2.01
CA PRO A 62 -5.23 15.90 -2.68
C PRO A 62 -4.24 16.58 -1.72
N ALA A 63 -4.50 16.55 -0.41
CA ALA A 63 -3.57 17.07 0.59
C ALA A 63 -2.41 16.10 0.90
N THR A 64 -2.49 14.84 0.44
CA THR A 64 -1.38 13.89 0.59
C THR A 64 -0.28 14.29 -0.38
N PRO A 65 0.94 14.60 0.07
CA PRO A 65 2.03 14.92 -0.82
C PRO A 65 2.22 13.82 -1.87
N ILE A 66 2.49 14.22 -3.12
CA ILE A 66 2.94 13.27 -4.15
C ILE A 66 4.39 12.93 -3.82
N THR A 67 4.56 12.02 -2.89
CA THR A 67 5.84 11.42 -2.59
C THR A 67 6.01 10.24 -3.52
N SER A 68 7.19 10.14 -4.15
CA SER A 68 7.68 8.82 -4.53
C SER A 68 7.56 7.94 -3.29
N CYS A 69 7.03 6.71 -3.42
CA CYS A 69 7.07 5.80 -2.28
C CYS A 69 8.50 5.75 -1.73
N PRO A 70 8.72 5.77 -0.41
CA PRO A 70 10.05 5.51 0.14
C PRO A 70 10.47 4.06 -0.08
#